data_AF-A0A7J5BB89-F1
#
_entry.id   AF-A0A7J5BB89-F1
#
_cell.length_a   1.000
_cell.length_b   1.000
_cell.length_c   1.000
_cell.angle_alpha   90.00
_cell.angle_beta   90.00
_cell.angle_gamma   90.00
#
_symmetry.space_group_name_H-M   'P 1'
#
loop_
_entity.id
_entity.type
_entity.pdbx_description
1 polymer ?
#
loop_
_entity_poly.entity_id
_entity_poly.type
_entity_poly.pdbx_seq_one_letter_code
_entity_poly.pdbx_strand_id
1 'polypeptide(L)'
;MTTTRAAFTYASALNRNELFESPGLRRDVPSLLHPEEEVLLVLPGVAGDFPNVMIATATRFLLVSVAGPLKRAKIQREVPSSEVESVRYRPGILSKVRAARTSGRDITMVPNRKVVAERFSHEFGHLIRTGSLPS
;
A
#
# COMPACT_ATOMS: atom_id res chain seq x y z
N MET A 1 -12.35 -10.80 -19.32
CA MET A 1 -12.35 -10.53 -17.87
C MET A 1 -12.70 -9.06 -17.68
N THR A 2 -13.78 -8.76 -16.97
CA THR A 2 -14.16 -7.37 -16.67
C THR A 2 -13.15 -6.79 -15.69
N THR A 3 -12.45 -5.72 -16.08
CA THR A 3 -11.54 -5.01 -15.17
C THR A 3 -12.38 -4.33 -14.09
N THR A 4 -12.11 -4.66 -12.82
CA THR A 4 -12.82 -4.08 -11.67
C THR A 4 -12.27 -2.69 -11.34
N ARG A 5 -13.06 -1.85 -10.63
CA ARG A 5 -12.60 -0.52 -10.16
C ARG A 5 -11.34 -0.66 -9.30
N ALA A 6 -11.30 -1.66 -8.43
CA ALA A 6 -10.15 -1.94 -7.59
C ALA A 6 -8.90 -2.29 -8.40
N ALA A 7 -9.01 -3.16 -9.42
CA ALA A 7 -7.87 -3.52 -10.26
C ALA A 7 -7.33 -2.31 -11.06
N PHE A 8 -8.23 -1.48 -11.60
CA PHE A 8 -7.86 -0.28 -12.35
C PHE A 8 -7.16 0.76 -11.47
N THR A 9 -7.79 1.13 -10.35
CA THR A 9 -7.25 2.16 -9.43
C THR A 9 -5.99 1.68 -8.72
N TYR A 10 -5.90 0.39 -8.38
CA TYR A 10 -4.66 -0.21 -7.87
C TYR A 10 -3.52 -0.10 -8.87
N ALA A 11 -3.75 -0.45 -10.14
CA ALA A 11 -2.73 -0.37 -11.18
C ALA A 11 -2.25 1.09 -11.38
N SER A 12 -3.19 2.04 -11.41
CA SER A 12 -2.87 3.48 -11.48
C SER A 12 -2.01 3.92 -10.29
N ALA A 13 -2.43 3.61 -9.06
CA ALA A 13 -1.70 3.95 -7.83
C ALA A 13 -0.31 3.28 -7.77
N LEU A 14 -0.21 2.02 -8.21
CA LEU A 14 1.05 1.29 -8.27
C LEU A 14 2.01 1.90 -9.30
N ASN A 15 1.52 2.28 -10.48
CA ASN A 15 2.32 2.85 -11.58
C ASN A 15 2.89 4.25 -11.29
N ARG A 16 2.37 4.95 -10.27
CA ARG A 16 2.96 6.20 -9.77
C ARG A 16 4.31 5.98 -9.08
N ASN A 17 4.62 4.74 -8.71
CA ASN A 17 5.90 4.36 -8.12
C ASN A 17 6.88 4.01 -9.24
N GLU A 18 8.14 4.46 -9.13
CA GLU A 18 9.20 4.03 -10.06
C GLU A 18 9.18 2.50 -10.16
N LEU A 19 9.08 2.02 -11.40
CA LEU A 19 8.68 0.67 -11.75
C LEU A 19 9.54 -0.37 -11.02
N PHE A 20 8.88 -1.13 -10.15
CA PHE A 20 9.39 -2.40 -9.66
C PHE A 20 8.63 -3.52 -10.39
N GLU A 21 9.35 -4.26 -11.23
CA GLU A 21 8.80 -5.44 -11.92
C GLU A 21 8.81 -6.65 -10.98
N SER A 22 7.83 -6.73 -10.08
CA SER A 22 7.42 -8.03 -9.52
C SER A 22 6.08 -8.43 -10.12
N PRO A 23 6.04 -9.52 -10.92
CA PRO A 23 4.79 -10.02 -11.51
C PRO A 23 3.68 -10.25 -10.47
N GLY A 24 4.05 -10.66 -9.25
CA GLY A 24 3.10 -10.91 -8.15
C GLY A 24 2.39 -9.67 -7.64
N LEU A 25 3.02 -8.48 -7.71
CA LEU A 25 2.38 -7.21 -7.35
C LEU A 25 1.18 -6.90 -8.23
N ARG A 26 1.29 -7.17 -9.53
CA ARG A 26 0.23 -6.86 -10.51
C ARG A 26 -0.81 -7.96 -10.59
N ARG A 27 -0.39 -9.22 -10.46
CA ARG A 27 -1.26 -10.38 -10.66
C ARG A 27 -2.11 -10.70 -9.43
N ASP A 28 -1.51 -10.74 -8.25
CA ASP A 28 -2.13 -11.43 -7.10
C ASP A 28 -2.86 -10.47 -6.16
N VAL A 29 -2.34 -9.25 -5.99
CA VAL A 29 -2.88 -8.25 -5.05
C VAL A 29 -4.31 -7.81 -5.37
N PRO A 30 -4.70 -7.52 -6.65
CA PRO A 30 -6.06 -7.08 -6.95
C PRO A 30 -7.15 -8.08 -6.55
N SER A 31 -6.83 -9.37 -6.49
CA SER A 31 -7.79 -10.42 -6.09
C SER A 31 -8.17 -10.38 -4.60
N LEU A 32 -7.42 -9.63 -3.78
CA LEU A 32 -7.69 -9.43 -2.35
C LEU A 32 -8.57 -8.20 -2.07
N LEU A 33 -8.85 -7.41 -3.10
CA LEU A 33 -9.63 -6.19 -3.02
C LEU A 33 -11.09 -6.45 -3.37
N HIS A 34 -12.01 -5.73 -2.74
CA HIS A 34 -13.41 -5.79 -3.16
C HIS A 34 -13.51 -5.16 -4.57
N PRO A 35 -14.27 -5.72 -5.53
CA PRO A 35 -14.29 -5.22 -6.91
C PRO A 35 -14.57 -3.72 -7.07
N GLU A 36 -15.46 -3.19 -6.24
CA GLU A 36 -15.87 -1.77 -6.22
C GLU A 36 -14.98 -0.87 -5.36
N GLU A 37 -13.95 -1.43 -4.73
CA GLU A 37 -13.05 -0.67 -3.88
C GLU A 37 -12.21 0.31 -4.69
N GLU A 38 -12.03 1.52 -4.16
CA GLU A 38 -11.14 2.52 -4.74
C GLU A 38 -9.81 2.51 -4.01
N VAL A 39 -8.74 2.18 -4.74
CA VAL A 39 -7.37 2.26 -4.22
C VAL A 39 -6.81 3.64 -4.47
N LEU A 40 -6.38 4.31 -3.41
CA LEU A 40 -5.89 5.68 -3.44
C LEU A 40 -4.36 5.73 -3.50
N LEU A 41 -3.70 4.94 -2.65
CA LEU A 41 -2.24 4.92 -2.54
C LEU A 41 -1.70 3.49 -2.41
N VAL A 42 -0.56 3.25 -3.03
CA VAL A 42 0.16 1.97 -2.95
C VAL A 42 1.63 2.26 -2.71
N LEU A 43 2.22 1.56 -1.73
CA LEU A 43 3.64 1.62 -1.45
C LEU A 43 4.22 0.19 -1.50
N PRO A 44 5.10 -0.11 -2.45
CA PRO A 44 5.85 -1.36 -2.45
C PRO A 44 6.96 -1.35 -1.40
N GLY A 45 7.10 -2.47 -0.67
CA GLY A 45 8.20 -2.75 0.24
C GLY A 45 9.50 -3.14 -0.49
N VAL A 46 10.54 -3.48 0.29
CA VAL A 46 11.88 -3.85 -0.22
C VAL A 46 11.82 -4.81 -1.41
N ALA A 47 12.63 -4.51 -2.43
CA ALA A 47 12.82 -5.33 -3.61
C ALA A 47 13.25 -6.77 -3.27
N GLY A 48 12.49 -7.71 -3.82
CA GLY A 48 12.71 -9.15 -3.82
C GLY A 48 11.58 -9.79 -4.61
N ASP A 49 11.64 -11.10 -4.86
CA ASP A 49 10.61 -11.76 -5.69
C ASP A 49 9.19 -11.57 -5.12
N PHE A 50 9.08 -11.47 -3.78
CA PHE A 50 7.81 -11.45 -3.03
C PHE A 50 7.77 -10.29 -2.01
N PRO A 51 7.58 -9.04 -2.46
CA PRO A 51 7.58 -7.88 -1.57
C PRO A 51 6.29 -7.79 -0.75
N ASN A 52 6.37 -7.11 0.39
CA ASN A 52 5.18 -6.61 1.07
C ASN A 52 4.67 -5.34 0.37
N VAL A 53 3.38 -5.03 0.53
CA VAL A 53 2.73 -3.84 -0.04
C VAL A 53 1.83 -3.21 1.00
N MET A 54 2.00 -1.91 1.21
CA MET A 54 1.01 -1.10 1.91
C MET A 54 0.02 -0.52 0.90
N ILE A 55 -1.27 -0.66 1.19
CA ILE A 55 -2.35 -0.21 0.31
C ILE A 55 -3.31 0.63 1.15
N ALA A 56 -3.60 1.83 0.69
CA ALA A 56 -4.66 2.67 1.23
C ALA A 56 -5.83 2.70 0.25
N THR A 57 -7.00 2.31 0.74
CA THR A 57 -8.27 2.43 0.00
C THR A 57 -9.14 3.47 0.69
N ALA A 58 -10.30 3.78 0.08
CA ALA A 58 -11.26 4.69 0.70
C ALA A 58 -11.74 4.20 2.08
N THR A 59 -11.83 2.88 2.28
CA THR A 59 -12.46 2.28 3.48
C THR A 59 -11.49 1.54 4.40
N ARG A 60 -10.31 1.13 3.91
CA ARG A 60 -9.37 0.33 4.70
C ARG A 60 -7.91 0.58 4.33
N PHE A 61 -7.04 0.21 5.27
CA PHE A 61 -5.59 0.19 5.08
C PHE A 61 -5.09 -1.25 5.24
N LEU A 62 -4.29 -1.70 4.28
CA LEU A 62 -3.85 -3.08 4.16
C LEU A 62 -2.32 -3.16 4.16
N LEU A 63 -1.80 -4.20 4.83
CA LEU A 63 -0.46 -4.73 4.58
C LEU A 63 -0.63 -6.09 3.92
N VAL A 64 -0.18 -6.22 2.69
CA VAL A 64 -0.27 -7.45 1.89
C VAL A 64 1.13 -8.03 1.71
N SER A 65 1.27 -9.33 1.89
CA SER A 65 2.44 -10.08 1.43
C SER A 65 2.15 -10.59 0.04
N VAL A 66 2.95 -10.20 -0.95
CA VAL A 66 3.02 -10.97 -2.19
C VAL A 66 3.66 -12.31 -1.83
N ALA A 67 3.20 -13.38 -2.47
CA ALA A 67 3.79 -14.71 -2.34
C ALA A 67 4.14 -15.23 -3.73
N GLY A 68 4.99 -16.26 -3.77
CA GLY A 68 5.59 -16.69 -5.02
C GLY A 68 4.69 -17.39 -6.02
N PRO A 69 5.22 -17.86 -7.15
CA PRO A 69 4.42 -18.35 -8.27
C PRO A 69 3.44 -19.48 -7.88
N LEU A 70 3.72 -20.20 -6.79
CA LEU A 70 2.89 -21.28 -6.24
C LEU A 70 1.93 -20.84 -5.13
N LYS A 71 2.08 -19.64 -4.56
CA LYS A 71 1.30 -19.16 -3.39
C LYS A 71 0.65 -17.82 -3.73
N ARG A 72 -0.63 -17.67 -3.41
CA ARG A 72 -1.34 -16.39 -3.60
C ARG A 72 -0.89 -15.37 -2.56
N ALA A 73 -0.98 -14.09 -2.94
CA ALA A 73 -0.81 -12.98 -2.01
C ALA A 73 -1.76 -13.12 -0.81
N LYS A 74 -1.34 -12.61 0.36
CA LYS A 74 -2.09 -12.72 1.61
C LYS A 74 -2.13 -11.38 2.33
N ILE A 75 -3.30 -11.03 2.85
CA ILE A 75 -3.46 -9.92 3.79
C ILE A 75 -2.79 -10.29 5.11
N GLN A 76 -1.72 -9.57 5.48
CA GLN A 76 -1.06 -9.71 6.79
C GLN A 76 -1.75 -8.88 7.86
N ARG A 77 -2.17 -7.66 7.50
CA ARG A 77 -2.91 -6.74 8.38
C ARG A 77 -3.96 -6.01 7.55
N GLU A 78 -5.09 -5.78 8.19
CA GLU A 78 -6.21 -5.01 7.67
C GLU A 78 -6.81 -4.23 8.82
N VAL A 79 -7.05 -2.94 8.58
CA VAL A 79 -7.69 -2.03 9.52
C VAL A 79 -8.59 -1.07 8.76
N PRO A 80 -9.70 -0.59 9.36
CA PRO A 80 -10.47 0.51 8.80
C PRO A 80 -9.58 1.72 8.52
N SER A 81 -9.83 2.45 7.44
CA SER A 81 -9.06 3.67 7.11
C SER A 81 -9.18 4.72 8.20
N SER A 82 -10.34 4.78 8.88
CA SER A 82 -10.60 5.64 10.03
C SER A 82 -9.76 5.33 11.28
N GLU A 83 -9.15 4.15 11.37
CA GLU A 83 -8.24 3.80 12.47
C GLU A 83 -6.79 4.22 12.22
N VAL A 84 -6.45 4.74 11.02
CA VAL A 84 -5.08 5.15 10.69
C VAL A 84 -4.91 6.64 10.90
N GLU A 85 -4.16 7.02 11.93
CA GLU A 85 -3.99 8.42 12.34
C GLU A 85 -2.89 9.15 11.56
N SER A 86 -1.83 8.44 11.19
CA SER A 86 -0.77 9.00 10.37
C SER A 86 0.08 7.92 9.73
N VAL A 87 0.70 8.25 8.60
CA VAL A 87 1.74 7.45 7.97
C VAL A 87 3.01 8.28 7.95
N ARG A 88 4.10 7.72 8.49
CA ARG A 88 5.40 8.42 8.56
C ARG A 88 6.52 7.54 8.06
N TYR A 89 7.34 8.12 7.18
CA TYR A 89 8.65 7.58 6.84
C TYR A 89 9.66 7.91 7.95
N ARG A 90 10.45 6.91 8.34
CA ARG A 90 11.51 7.01 9.35
C ARG A 90 12.82 6.59 8.68
N PRO A 91 13.74 7.53 8.39
CA PRO A 91 15.05 7.19 7.85
C PRO A 91 15.92 6.52 8.93
N GLY A 92 16.84 5.66 8.50
CA GLY A 92 17.79 4.95 9.37
C GLY A 92 18.41 3.74 8.67
N ILE A 93 19.22 2.97 9.41
CA ILE A 93 19.90 1.73 8.92
C ILE A 93 18.88 0.76 8.32
N LEU A 94 17.70 0.65 8.94
CA LEU A 94 16.52 0.03 8.34
C LEU A 94 15.42 1.08 8.26
N SER A 95 15.39 1.79 7.13
CA SER A 95 14.35 2.76 6.83
C SER A 95 12.96 2.09 6.90
N LYS A 96 11.97 2.73 7.52
CA LYS A 96 10.63 2.15 7.71
C LYS A 96 9.54 3.17 7.41
N VAL A 97 8.43 2.69 6.86
CA VAL A 97 7.16 3.40 6.89
C VAL A 97 6.31 2.80 8.01
N ARG A 98 5.76 3.67 8.85
CA ARG A 98 4.92 3.32 10.01
C ARG A 98 3.57 3.99 9.87
N ALA A 99 2.51 3.19 9.79
CA ALA A 99 1.13 3.63 9.92
C ALA A 99 0.71 3.53 11.39
N ALA A 100 0.55 4.68 12.04
CA ALA A 100 0.08 4.79 13.42
C ALA A 100 -1.42 4.52 13.47
N ARG A 101 -1.85 3.75 14.48
CA ARG A 101 -3.25 3.40 14.67
C ARG A 101 -3.83 4.02 15.92
N THR A 102 -5.12 4.35 15.88
CA THR A 102 -5.87 4.80 17.07
C THR A 102 -5.88 3.75 18.17
N SER A 103 -5.85 2.47 17.81
CA SER A 103 -5.71 1.38 18.77
C SER A 103 -4.86 0.23 18.23
N GLY A 104 -4.23 -0.49 19.16
CA GLY A 104 -3.44 -1.67 18.84
C GLY A 104 -2.02 -1.37 18.35
N ARG A 105 -1.41 -2.36 17.68
CA ARG A 105 -0.05 -2.23 17.16
C ARG A 105 -0.04 -1.59 15.78
N ASP A 106 0.88 -0.65 15.61
CA ASP A 106 1.14 0.01 14.33
C ASP A 106 1.56 -0.96 13.24
N ILE A 107 1.27 -0.58 12.00
CA ILE A 107 1.65 -1.33 10.81
C ILE A 107 2.97 -0.76 10.31
N THR A 108 3.97 -1.61 10.15
CA THR A 108 5.31 -1.20 9.70
C THR A 108 5.76 -2.00 8.49
N MET A 109 6.44 -1.33 7.55
CA MET A 109 7.05 -1.96 6.39
C MET A 109 8.34 -1.23 6.02
N VAL A 110 9.34 -1.97 5.54
CA VAL A 110 10.55 -1.39 4.95
C VAL A 110 10.24 -1.07 3.48
N PRO A 111 10.29 0.19 3.04
CA PRO A 111 9.96 0.58 1.66
C PRO A 111 11.09 0.22 0.69
N ASN A 112 10.76 0.08 -0.60
CA ASN A 112 11.77 -0.14 -1.64
C ASN A 112 12.70 1.07 -1.82
N ARG A 113 12.12 2.28 -1.90
CA ARG A 113 12.82 3.52 -2.21
C ARG A 113 12.40 4.62 -1.24
N LYS A 114 13.37 5.40 -0.79
CA LYS A 114 13.16 6.57 0.08
C LYS A 114 12.16 7.56 -0.53
N VAL A 115 12.39 7.99 -1.78
CA VAL A 115 11.56 8.99 -2.47
C VAL A 115 10.09 8.55 -2.55
N VAL A 116 9.86 7.26 -2.86
CA VAL A 116 8.52 6.69 -2.92
C VAL A 116 7.86 6.66 -1.54
N ALA A 117 8.61 6.32 -0.48
CA ALA A 117 8.11 6.30 0.88
C ALA A 117 7.78 7.69 1.44
N GLU A 118 8.61 8.68 1.14
CA GLU A 118 8.40 10.08 1.52
C GLU A 118 7.16 10.63 0.83
N ARG A 119 7.02 10.42 -0.48
CA ARG A 119 5.83 10.80 -1.24
C ARG A 119 4.58 10.12 -0.68
N PHE A 120 4.61 8.81 -0.49
CA PHE A 120 3.46 8.07 0.09
C PHE A 120 3.05 8.64 1.45
N SER A 121 4.02 8.92 2.34
CA SER A 121 3.74 9.49 3.66
C SER A 121 3.16 10.90 3.57
N HIS A 122 3.68 11.72 2.65
CA HIS A 122 3.20 13.08 2.41
C HIS A 122 1.77 13.10 1.86
N GLU A 123 1.50 12.30 0.83
CA GLU A 123 0.19 12.21 0.18
C GLU A 123 -0.86 11.60 1.12
N PHE A 124 -0.50 10.57 1.89
CA PHE A 124 -1.40 10.01 2.90
C PHE A 124 -1.70 11.04 3.99
N GLY A 125 -0.69 11.80 4.43
CA GLY A 125 -0.89 12.89 5.37
C GLY A 125 -1.80 13.99 4.83
N HIS A 126 -1.71 14.31 3.53
CA HIS A 126 -2.65 15.21 2.87
C HIS A 126 -4.07 14.61 2.87
N LEU A 127 -4.21 13.35 2.45
CA LEU A 127 -5.48 12.62 2.42
C LEU A 127 -6.21 12.61 3.77
N ILE A 128 -5.52 12.36 4.88
CA ILE A 128 -6.15 12.42 6.22
C ILE A 128 -6.68 13.83 6.51
N ARG A 129 -5.93 14.87 6.12
CA ARG A 129 -6.28 16.27 6.44
C ARG A 129 -7.39 16.82 5.56
N THR A 130 -7.42 16.47 4.29
CA THR A 130 -8.29 17.11 3.28
C THR A 130 -9.38 16.18 2.75
N GLY A 131 -9.28 14.88 2.98
CA GLY A 131 -10.16 13.88 2.39
C GLY A 131 -9.88 13.59 0.91
N SER A 132 -8.85 14.20 0.30
CA SER A 132 -8.49 14.02 -1.11
C SER A 132 -6.99 13.80 -1.29
N LEU A 133 -6.58 13.28 -2.45
CA LEU A 133 -5.17 13.24 -2.85
C LEU A 133 -4.71 14.63 -3.33
N PRO A 134 -3.41 14.97 -3.17
CA PRO A 134 -2.88 16.21 -3.73
C PRO A 134 -2.96 16.18 -5.26
N SER A 135 -3.28 17.34 -5.84
CA SER A 135 -3.43 17.57 -7.29
C SER A 135 -2.09 17.59 -8.03
#